data_AF-A0A800KKB8-F1
#
_entry.id   AF-A0A800KKB8-F1
#
_cell.length_a   1.000
_cell.length_b   1.000
_cell.length_c   1.000
_cell.angle_alpha   90.00
_cell.angle_beta   90.00
_cell.angle_gamma   90.00
#
_symmetry.space_group_name_H-M   'P 1'
#
loop_
_entity.id
_entity.type
_entity.pdbx_description
1 polymer ?
#
loop_
_entity_poly.entity_id
_entity_poly.type
_entity_poly.pdbx_seq_one_letter_code
_entity_poly.pdbx_strand_id
1 'polypeptide(L)'
;MIGLVASALLGASSMGATHPGPPFYLQYEVDTNEVRLMFSGEQRPLGPYLDFEKLFAAPLSLEDEALLMERARLLFAREACLLIDGQVVAPILDAVQAFDTSGPGNAEPSLQFDMRYPCSGMPKTVEVTWSIFEEGSDTGVPTLFRQVDGFFEFTAILREEPTFTWHGREQTLERSEALQRPVPAAPPRRVSYPLWSIGLLALAALASPLLWRRGRRGPLVGTWCVALLGALGLRGVGIEPPWGGRVLLPSPDQAVAMFRELHGNIYRAMGAQSPDEVYRVLASSVDEDQLDGLYAEVYESLVLREDGGAFCTIDEVQPLAHELHMPSDVQGEEDLLFEIDWTWRVRGSVIHHAHQHERINGYRALYSVGYDGEAWKIASWEVLEHRRIEDDGPEITLVGEDD
;
A
#
# COMPACT_ATOMS: atom_id res chain seq x y z
N MET A 1 -6.38 -13.82 -0.25
CA MET A 1 -5.06 -13.68 0.43
C MET A 1 -5.05 -12.48 1.38
N ILE A 2 -5.51 -11.31 0.93
CA ILE A 2 -5.62 -10.12 1.77
C ILE A 2 -6.75 -10.26 2.78
N GLY A 3 -7.83 -10.97 2.45
CA GLY A 3 -8.86 -11.33 3.45
C GLY A 3 -8.29 -12.10 4.65
N LEU A 4 -7.24 -12.92 4.44
CA LEU A 4 -6.49 -13.60 5.51
C LEU A 4 -5.61 -12.63 6.30
N VAL A 5 -4.95 -11.69 5.63
CA VAL A 5 -4.16 -10.63 6.28
C VAL A 5 -5.06 -9.75 7.14
N ALA A 6 -6.15 -9.25 6.58
CA ALA A 6 -7.16 -8.46 7.28
C ALA A 6 -7.79 -9.26 8.43
N SER A 7 -8.17 -10.52 8.23
CA SER A 7 -8.72 -11.36 9.31
C SER A 7 -7.69 -11.67 10.41
N ALA A 8 -6.41 -11.87 10.05
CA ALA A 8 -5.32 -12.07 11.01
C ALA A 8 -5.01 -10.80 11.80
N LEU A 9 -5.13 -9.65 11.15
CA LEU A 9 -5.04 -8.32 11.76
C LEU A 9 -6.28 -8.03 12.64
N LEU A 10 -7.47 -8.45 12.24
CA LEU A 10 -8.73 -8.18 12.95
C LEU A 10 -9.14 -9.26 13.97
N GLY A 11 -8.36 -10.34 14.09
CA GLY A 11 -8.72 -11.58 14.78
C GLY A 11 -9.65 -11.41 15.99
N ALA A 12 -10.75 -12.18 16.00
CA ALA A 12 -11.86 -12.10 16.92
C ALA A 12 -11.42 -11.92 18.38
N SER A 13 -11.52 -10.68 18.87
CA SER A 13 -11.40 -10.36 20.28
C SER A 13 -12.53 -11.08 21.03
N SER A 14 -12.18 -12.05 21.85
CA SER A 14 -13.11 -12.56 22.86
C SER A 14 -13.55 -11.38 23.73
N MET A 15 -14.85 -11.10 23.77
CA MET A 15 -15.47 -10.05 24.59
C MET A 15 -15.42 -10.42 26.09
N GLY A 16 -14.21 -10.60 26.64
CA GLY A 16 -14.00 -11.13 27.99
C GLY A 16 -13.28 -10.18 28.96
N ALA A 17 -12.68 -9.09 28.48
CA ALA A 17 -12.03 -8.11 29.33
C ALA A 17 -12.28 -6.69 28.80
N THR A 18 -12.82 -5.83 29.65
CA THR A 18 -12.80 -4.36 29.50
C THR A 18 -11.34 -3.93 29.44
N HIS A 19 -10.83 -3.72 28.23
CA HIS A 19 -9.46 -3.26 27.98
C HIS A 19 -9.43 -1.73 27.90
N PRO A 20 -8.43 -1.05 28.49
CA PRO A 20 -8.31 0.40 28.43
C PRO A 20 -7.85 0.79 27.02
N GLY A 21 -8.67 1.52 26.28
CA GLY A 21 -8.21 2.26 25.10
C GLY A 21 -7.50 3.55 25.54
N PRO A 22 -6.70 4.23 24.71
CA PRO A 22 -6.33 5.60 24.97
C PRO A 22 -7.56 6.48 25.15
N PRO A 23 -7.42 7.49 26.00
CA PRO A 23 -8.57 8.19 26.52
C PRO A 23 -9.14 9.21 25.55
N PHE A 24 -8.51 9.47 24.40
CA PHE A 24 -8.85 10.57 23.49
C PHE A 24 -9.02 10.09 22.05
N TYR A 25 -9.98 10.68 21.34
CA TYR A 25 -10.26 10.41 19.92
C TYR A 25 -10.70 11.68 19.19
N LEU A 26 -10.21 11.86 17.97
CA LEU A 26 -10.54 12.99 17.09
C LEU A 26 -11.21 12.49 15.80
N GLN A 27 -12.31 13.12 15.42
CA GLN A 27 -12.94 12.91 14.12
C GLN A 27 -13.26 14.23 13.45
N TYR A 28 -12.64 14.46 12.30
CA TYR A 28 -12.86 15.61 11.43
C TYR A 28 -13.80 15.24 10.29
N GLU A 29 -14.88 15.98 10.10
CA GLU A 29 -15.69 15.96 8.89
C GLU A 29 -15.37 17.18 8.05
N VAL A 30 -14.88 16.98 6.83
CA VAL A 30 -14.44 18.05 5.92
C VAL A 30 -15.51 18.28 4.86
N ASP A 31 -16.11 19.46 4.87
CA ASP A 31 -17.09 19.92 3.90
C ASP A 31 -16.62 21.25 3.25
N THR A 32 -17.34 21.65 2.22
CA THR A 32 -17.20 22.87 1.43
C THR A 32 -17.38 24.18 2.18
N ASN A 33 -18.09 24.17 3.31
CA ASN A 33 -18.40 25.39 4.08
C ASN A 33 -17.84 25.38 5.50
N GLU A 34 -17.50 24.20 6.00
CA GLU A 34 -16.94 24.03 7.34
C GLU A 34 -16.18 22.70 7.46
N VAL A 35 -15.26 22.67 8.40
CA VAL A 35 -14.73 21.43 8.97
C VAL A 35 -15.37 21.26 10.34
N ARG A 36 -15.94 20.08 10.64
CA ARG A 36 -16.44 19.75 11.98
C ARG A 36 -15.45 18.86 12.69
N LEU A 37 -15.21 19.12 13.97
CA LEU A 37 -14.43 18.23 14.83
C LEU A 37 -15.34 17.70 15.93
N MET A 38 -15.44 16.39 16.00
CA MET A 38 -15.93 15.67 17.17
C MET A 38 -14.71 15.19 17.97
N PHE A 39 -14.51 15.77 19.15
CA PHE A 39 -13.50 15.33 20.09
C PHE A 39 -14.17 14.54 21.23
N SER A 40 -13.77 13.30 21.43
CA SER A 40 -14.23 12.46 22.54
C SER A 40 -13.08 12.17 23.49
N GLY A 41 -13.33 12.32 24.80
CA GLY A 41 -12.33 12.09 25.82
C GLY A 41 -12.86 11.49 27.12
N GLU A 42 -12.14 10.53 27.70
CA GLU A 42 -12.39 10.06 29.06
C GLU A 42 -12.22 11.21 30.05
N GLN A 43 -13.11 11.26 31.05
CA GLN A 43 -13.16 12.40 31.95
C GLN A 43 -11.96 12.49 32.88
N ARG A 44 -11.38 11.36 33.33
CA ARG A 44 -10.23 11.42 34.26
C ARG A 44 -9.00 12.04 33.62
N PRO A 45 -8.56 11.63 32.41
CA PRO A 45 -7.40 12.23 31.77
C PRO A 45 -7.68 13.65 31.27
N LEU A 46 -8.95 13.99 31.00
CA LEU A 46 -9.34 15.34 30.59
C LEU A 46 -9.44 16.34 31.75
N GLY A 47 -9.71 15.86 32.97
CA GLY A 47 -9.91 16.65 34.18
C GLY A 47 -8.84 17.73 34.41
N PRO A 48 -7.53 17.42 34.33
CA PRO A 48 -6.46 18.40 34.47
C PRO A 48 -6.48 19.52 33.42
N TYR A 49 -6.96 19.26 32.20
CA TYR A 49 -7.03 20.24 31.11
C TYR A 49 -8.24 21.18 31.24
N LEU A 50 -9.35 20.67 31.79
CA LEU A 50 -10.59 21.41 31.99
C LEU A 50 -10.86 21.77 33.47
N ASP A 51 -9.85 21.66 34.34
CA ASP A 51 -9.89 22.08 35.74
C ASP A 51 -11.06 21.47 36.56
N PHE A 52 -11.33 20.18 36.38
CA PHE A 52 -12.35 19.47 37.18
C PHE A 52 -11.78 18.21 37.85
N GLU A 53 -12.21 17.95 39.08
CA GLU A 53 -11.87 16.74 39.82
C GLU A 53 -13.03 15.74 39.89
N LYS A 54 -14.27 16.26 39.93
CA LYS A 54 -15.48 15.45 40.00
C LYS A 54 -15.98 15.14 38.59
N LEU A 55 -16.22 13.85 38.32
CA LEU A 55 -16.79 13.40 37.05
C LEU A 55 -18.26 13.84 36.94
N PHE A 56 -18.64 14.19 35.72
CA PHE A 56 -19.98 14.53 35.29
C PHE A 56 -20.75 13.27 34.90
N ALA A 57 -21.99 13.17 35.37
CA ALA A 57 -22.91 12.12 34.99
C ALA A 57 -23.71 12.54 33.74
N ALA A 58 -24.14 11.55 32.95
CA ALA A 58 -25.09 11.78 31.87
C ALA A 58 -26.54 11.75 32.39
N PRO A 59 -27.44 12.61 31.89
CA PRO A 59 -27.15 13.79 31.08
C PRO A 59 -26.55 14.94 31.92
N LEU A 60 -25.82 15.84 31.26
CA LEU A 60 -25.31 17.06 31.89
C LEU A 60 -26.44 17.94 32.42
N SER A 61 -26.24 18.54 33.59
CA SER A 61 -27.10 19.63 34.05
C SER A 61 -26.80 20.91 33.26
N LEU A 62 -27.76 21.84 33.19
CA LEU A 62 -27.55 23.13 32.52
C LEU A 62 -26.37 23.94 33.11
N GLU A 63 -26.10 23.77 34.41
CA GLU A 63 -24.99 24.42 35.09
C GLU A 63 -23.65 23.78 34.69
N ASP A 64 -23.58 22.45 34.66
CA ASP A 64 -22.39 21.70 34.26
C ASP A 64 -22.08 21.91 32.77
N GLU A 65 -23.10 21.92 31.91
CA GLU A 65 -22.96 22.21 30.48
C GLU A 65 -22.37 23.61 30.27
N ALA A 66 -22.93 24.64 30.92
CA ALA A 66 -22.42 26.00 30.80
C ALA A 66 -20.97 26.13 31.33
N LEU A 67 -20.64 25.46 32.43
CA LEU A 67 -19.30 25.42 32.98
C LEU A 67 -18.31 24.76 32.02
N LEU A 68 -18.66 23.59 31.49
CA LEU A 68 -17.82 22.84 30.55
C LEU A 68 -17.64 23.61 29.24
N MET A 69 -18.71 24.21 28.70
CA MET A 69 -18.65 25.03 27.49
C MET A 69 -17.67 26.20 27.64
N GLU A 70 -17.70 26.94 28.76
CA GLU A 70 -16.79 28.07 28.98
C GLU A 70 -15.33 27.61 29.09
N ARG A 71 -15.07 26.53 29.84
CA ARG A 71 -13.71 26.00 30.03
C ARG A 71 -13.15 25.38 28.74
N ALA A 72 -13.98 24.62 28.02
CA ALA A 72 -13.63 24.05 26.73
C ALA A 72 -13.35 25.13 25.70
N ARG A 73 -14.13 26.22 25.68
CA ARG A 73 -13.88 27.36 24.79
C ARG A 73 -12.50 27.96 25.02
N LEU A 74 -12.06 28.11 26.28
CA LEU A 74 -10.74 28.61 26.62
C LEU A 74 -9.62 27.64 26.22
N LEU A 75 -9.82 26.34 26.46
CA LEU A 75 -8.86 25.29 26.11
C LEU A 75 -8.69 25.19 24.58
N PHE A 76 -9.79 24.95 23.85
CA PHE A 76 -9.76 24.68 22.41
C PHE A 76 -9.44 25.90 21.57
N ALA A 77 -9.70 27.12 22.06
CA ALA A 77 -9.18 28.33 21.42
C ALA A 77 -7.63 28.37 21.37
N ARG A 78 -6.95 27.63 22.24
CA ARG A 78 -5.48 27.50 22.25
C ARG A 78 -5.02 26.21 21.57
N GLU A 79 -5.65 25.09 21.91
CA GLU A 79 -5.13 23.76 21.58
C GLU A 79 -5.75 23.13 20.33
N ALA A 80 -6.87 23.65 19.82
CA ALA A 80 -7.59 23.09 18.68
C ALA A 80 -7.75 24.11 17.53
N CYS A 81 -6.83 25.07 17.41
CA CYS A 81 -6.78 25.91 16.20
C CYS A 81 -6.32 25.06 15.01
N LEU A 82 -6.95 25.26 13.86
CA LEU A 82 -6.58 24.59 12.62
C LEU A 82 -5.98 25.58 11.63
N LEU A 83 -5.07 25.11 10.78
CA LEU A 83 -4.73 25.82 9.55
C LEU A 83 -5.51 25.18 8.40
N ILE A 84 -6.51 25.89 7.87
CA ILE A 84 -7.26 25.48 6.69
C ILE A 84 -6.71 26.26 5.51
N ASP A 85 -6.13 25.56 4.54
CA ASP A 85 -5.43 26.16 3.38
C ASP A 85 -4.41 27.24 3.79
N GLY A 86 -3.69 27.00 4.89
CA GLY A 86 -2.69 27.90 5.45
C GLY A 86 -3.26 29.09 6.24
N GLN A 87 -4.57 29.21 6.39
CA GLN A 87 -5.21 30.23 7.22
C GLN A 87 -5.58 29.65 8.59
N VAL A 88 -5.19 30.35 9.66
CA VAL A 88 -5.58 29.95 11.02
C VAL A 88 -7.07 30.20 11.22
N VAL A 89 -7.81 29.15 11.54
CA VAL A 89 -9.25 29.17 11.82
C VAL A 89 -9.49 28.71 13.25
N ALA A 90 -10.12 29.58 14.05
CA ALA A 90 -10.48 29.26 15.43
C ALA A 90 -11.77 28.41 15.47
N PRO A 91 -11.87 27.47 16.42
CA PRO A 91 -13.08 26.67 16.58
C PRO A 91 -14.25 27.51 17.09
N ILE A 92 -15.44 27.15 16.63
CA ILE A 92 -16.71 27.50 17.28
C ILE A 92 -17.20 26.23 17.97
N LEU A 93 -17.26 26.27 19.30
CA LEU A 93 -17.79 25.18 20.11
C LEU A 93 -19.33 25.21 20.06
N ASP A 94 -19.93 24.16 19.51
CA ASP A 94 -21.38 24.06 19.34
C ASP A 94 -22.06 23.34 20.50
N ALA A 95 -21.47 22.25 21.01
CA ALA A 95 -22.06 21.44 22.07
C ALA A 95 -21.02 20.69 22.92
N VAL A 96 -21.45 20.32 24.12
CA VAL A 96 -20.78 19.35 24.98
C VAL A 96 -21.79 18.32 25.49
N GLN A 97 -21.40 17.05 25.52
CA GLN A 97 -22.25 15.96 25.99
C GLN A 97 -21.44 15.05 26.93
N ALA A 98 -22.08 14.56 27.99
CA ALA A 98 -21.51 13.52 28.84
C ALA A 98 -22.11 12.16 28.51
N PHE A 99 -21.27 11.14 28.62
CA PHE A 99 -21.69 9.75 28.53
C PHE A 99 -21.24 9.05 29.80
N ASP A 100 -22.15 8.31 30.44
CA ASP A 100 -21.80 7.47 31.59
C ASP A 100 -20.83 6.37 31.20
N THR A 101 -20.86 5.98 29.91
CA THR A 101 -19.96 5.03 29.28
C THR A 101 -19.71 5.44 27.82
N SER A 102 -18.46 5.64 27.42
CA SER A 102 -18.07 5.60 26.00
C SER A 102 -16.68 4.97 25.81
N GLY A 103 -16.25 4.82 24.55
CA GLY A 103 -15.02 4.10 24.18
C GLY A 103 -15.24 2.58 24.01
N PRO A 104 -14.30 1.88 23.36
CA PRO A 104 -14.42 0.44 23.11
C PRO A 104 -14.36 -0.32 24.43
N GLY A 105 -15.52 -0.65 24.98
CA GLY A 105 -15.67 -1.40 26.23
C GLY A 105 -16.68 -0.84 27.23
N ASN A 106 -17.27 0.35 26.99
CA ASN A 106 -18.18 1.01 27.95
C ASN A 106 -17.56 1.14 29.36
N ALA A 107 -16.25 1.40 29.43
CA ALA A 107 -15.49 1.22 30.67
C ALA A 107 -15.44 2.48 31.55
N GLU A 108 -15.39 3.69 30.96
CA GLU A 108 -15.22 4.95 31.70
C GLU A 108 -16.21 6.04 31.27
N PRO A 109 -16.61 6.94 32.19
CA PRO A 109 -17.35 8.15 31.85
C PRO A 109 -16.53 9.10 30.98
N SER A 110 -17.15 9.69 29.98
CA SER A 110 -16.49 10.52 28.97
C SER A 110 -17.27 11.79 28.66
N LEU A 111 -16.60 12.70 27.95
CA LEU A 111 -17.16 13.91 27.38
C LEU A 111 -16.91 13.94 25.88
N GLN A 112 -17.90 14.40 25.12
CA GLN A 112 -17.77 14.73 23.70
C GLN A 112 -17.97 16.22 23.51
N PHE A 113 -17.11 16.82 22.68
CA PHE A 113 -17.18 18.21 22.28
C PHE A 113 -17.32 18.28 20.76
N ASP A 114 -18.37 18.98 20.32
CA ASP A 114 -18.63 19.20 18.90
C ASP A 114 -18.23 20.64 18.56
N MET A 115 -17.29 20.76 17.63
CA MET A 115 -16.73 22.03 17.18
C MET A 115 -16.88 22.16 15.67
N ARG A 116 -16.98 23.40 15.19
CA ARG A 116 -16.97 23.72 13.77
C ARG A 116 -15.98 24.83 13.44
N TYR A 117 -15.37 24.70 12.27
CA TYR A 117 -14.37 25.61 11.72
C TYR A 117 -14.89 26.11 10.37
N PRO A 118 -15.39 27.34 10.30
CA PRO A 118 -15.88 27.89 9.05
C PRO A 118 -14.76 27.98 8.00
N CYS A 119 -15.05 27.56 6.76
CA CYS A 119 -14.14 27.69 5.63
C CYS A 119 -14.90 28.18 4.38
N SER A 120 -14.16 28.51 3.33
CA SER A 120 -14.73 29.01 2.07
C SER A 120 -14.31 28.12 0.91
N GLY A 121 -15.16 27.16 0.57
CA GLY A 121 -14.87 26.15 -0.43
C GLY A 121 -14.23 24.91 0.18
N MET A 122 -14.14 23.85 -0.63
CA MET A 122 -13.55 22.58 -0.22
C MET A 122 -12.07 22.77 0.17
N PRO A 123 -11.68 22.48 1.43
CA PRO A 123 -10.30 22.57 1.86
C PRO A 123 -9.39 21.66 1.04
N LYS A 124 -8.23 22.17 0.64
CA LYS A 124 -7.16 21.37 0.04
C LYS A 124 -6.24 20.79 1.09
N THR A 125 -6.05 21.50 2.19
CA THR A 125 -5.24 21.07 3.33
C THR A 125 -5.90 21.48 4.64
N VAL A 126 -5.86 20.58 5.62
CA VAL A 126 -6.24 20.86 7.00
C VAL A 126 -5.08 20.41 7.88
N GLU A 127 -4.38 21.37 8.48
CA GLU A 127 -3.31 21.10 9.43
C GLU A 127 -3.84 21.24 10.85
N VAL A 128 -3.67 20.16 11.61
CA VAL A 128 -4.04 20.03 13.01
C VAL A 128 -2.77 20.01 13.82
N THR A 129 -2.68 20.88 14.82
CA THR A 129 -1.71 20.75 15.91
C THR A 129 -2.46 20.38 17.18
N TRP A 130 -2.06 19.28 17.81
CA TRP A 130 -2.71 18.76 19.02
C TRP A 130 -1.71 18.62 20.16
N SER A 131 -2.15 18.98 21.37
CA SER A 131 -1.29 19.06 22.56
C SER A 131 -1.88 18.36 23.79
N ILE A 132 -3.09 17.81 23.69
CA ILE A 132 -3.80 17.17 24.79
C ILE A 132 -3.54 15.67 24.73
N PHE A 133 -2.72 15.18 25.66
CA PHE A 133 -2.29 13.78 25.72
C PHE A 133 -2.42 13.23 27.14
N GLU A 134 -2.66 11.94 27.28
CA GLU A 134 -2.62 11.29 28.59
C GLU A 134 -1.22 11.36 29.19
N GLU A 135 -1.13 11.63 30.49
CA GLU A 135 0.15 11.67 31.19
C GLU A 135 0.72 10.25 31.32
N GLY A 136 1.97 10.07 30.89
CA GLY A 136 2.65 8.76 30.96
C GLY A 136 2.22 7.75 29.90
N SER A 137 1.39 8.15 28.93
CA SER A 137 1.11 7.34 27.74
C SER A 137 1.97 7.76 26.55
N ASP A 138 2.55 6.77 25.87
CA ASP A 138 3.24 6.91 24.59
C ASP A 138 2.29 6.66 23.41
N THR A 139 1.01 6.41 23.67
CA THR A 139 0.01 6.23 22.61
C THR A 139 -0.39 7.58 22.01
N GLY A 140 -0.35 7.67 20.68
CA GLY A 140 -0.87 8.82 19.96
C GLY A 140 -2.37 8.98 20.11
N VAL A 141 -2.90 10.15 19.71
CA VAL A 141 -4.33 10.42 19.66
C VAL A 141 -4.87 9.97 18.30
N PRO A 142 -5.67 8.89 18.24
CA PRO A 142 -6.27 8.44 17.00
C PRO A 142 -7.17 9.53 16.40
N THR A 143 -7.00 9.76 15.11
CA THR A 143 -7.59 10.87 14.37
C THR A 143 -8.12 10.39 13.03
N LEU A 144 -9.41 10.58 12.78
CA LEU A 144 -10.07 10.29 11.51
C LEU A 144 -10.43 11.59 10.79
N PHE A 145 -10.10 11.70 9.51
CA PHE A 145 -10.64 12.71 8.60
C PHE A 145 -11.61 12.05 7.64
N ARG A 146 -12.78 12.64 7.45
CA ARG A 146 -13.79 12.20 6.48
C ARG A 146 -14.27 13.38 5.67
N GLN A 147 -14.02 13.35 4.37
CA GLN A 147 -14.55 14.29 3.40
C GLN A 147 -16.00 13.94 3.05
N VAL A 148 -16.80 14.95 2.70
CA VAL A 148 -18.23 14.82 2.38
C VAL A 148 -18.56 13.85 1.23
N ASP A 149 -17.60 13.56 0.35
CA ASP A 149 -17.74 12.60 -0.75
C ASP A 149 -17.44 11.14 -0.35
N GLY A 150 -17.16 10.90 0.94
CA GLY A 150 -16.81 9.59 1.48
C GLY A 150 -15.31 9.28 1.50
N PHE A 151 -14.45 10.15 0.94
CA PHE A 151 -13.00 10.00 1.10
C PHE A 151 -12.62 10.13 2.58
N PHE A 152 -11.75 9.26 3.08
CA PHE A 152 -11.32 9.32 4.47
C PHE A 152 -9.84 9.00 4.63
N GLU A 153 -9.22 9.58 5.65
CA GLU A 153 -7.84 9.34 6.04
C GLU A 153 -7.79 9.17 7.55
N PHE A 154 -7.11 8.12 8.02
CA PHE A 154 -6.94 7.87 9.44
C PHE A 154 -5.46 7.95 9.79
N THR A 155 -5.17 8.53 10.95
CA THR A 155 -3.82 8.71 11.47
C THR A 155 -3.83 8.68 13.01
N ALA A 156 -2.67 8.72 13.63
CA ALA A 156 -2.51 8.97 15.06
C ALA A 156 -1.56 10.15 15.25
N ILE A 157 -1.99 11.19 15.98
CA ILE A 157 -1.14 12.33 16.30
C ILE A 157 -0.28 11.95 17.51
N LEU A 158 1.04 11.94 17.36
CA LEU A 158 1.98 11.55 18.42
C LEU A 158 2.39 12.77 19.25
N ARG A 159 2.86 12.54 20.48
CA ARG A 159 3.37 13.63 21.32
C ARG A 159 4.63 14.26 20.73
N GLU A 160 5.48 13.44 20.13
CA GLU A 160 6.74 13.82 19.48
C GLU A 160 6.50 14.46 18.11
N GLU A 161 5.39 14.10 17.46
CA GLU A 161 4.92 14.62 16.17
C GLU A 161 3.50 15.20 16.31
N PRO A 162 3.35 16.33 17.06
CA PRO A 162 2.04 16.84 17.46
C PRO A 162 1.27 17.53 16.34
N THR A 163 1.81 17.54 15.12
CA THR A 163 1.22 18.22 13.97
C THR A 163 1.03 17.25 12.83
N PHE A 164 -0.18 17.23 12.28
CA PHE A 164 -0.56 16.42 11.13
C PHE A 164 -1.26 17.28 10.09
N THR A 165 -0.85 17.14 8.83
CA THR A 165 -1.46 17.85 7.70
C THR A 165 -2.26 16.85 6.86
N TRP A 166 -3.58 16.95 6.93
CA TRP A 166 -4.48 16.25 6.04
C TRP A 166 -4.52 16.93 4.67
N HIS A 167 -4.64 16.12 3.62
CA HIS A 167 -4.74 16.58 2.24
C HIS A 167 -6.05 16.11 1.61
N GLY A 168 -6.71 17.01 0.87
CA GLY A 168 -7.91 16.69 0.12
C GLY A 168 -7.69 15.60 -0.92
N ARG A 169 -8.77 14.90 -1.31
CA ARG A 169 -8.74 13.77 -2.24
C ARG A 169 -7.90 14.04 -3.49
N GLU A 170 -8.10 15.17 -4.16
CA GLU A 170 -7.39 15.51 -5.40
C GLU A 170 -5.87 15.59 -5.17
N GLN A 171 -5.43 16.24 -4.08
CA GLN A 171 -4.02 16.38 -3.74
C GLN A 171 -3.40 15.02 -3.40
N THR A 172 -4.16 14.18 -2.72
CA THR A 172 -3.76 12.82 -2.35
C THR A 172 -3.63 11.91 -3.58
N LEU A 173 -4.56 12.01 -4.54
CA LEU A 173 -4.50 11.27 -5.81
C LEU A 173 -3.27 11.66 -6.64
N GLU A 174 -2.98 12.95 -6.78
CA GLU A 174 -1.78 13.44 -7.47
C GLU A 174 -0.48 12.92 -6.82
N ARG A 175 -0.44 12.90 -5.48
CA ARG A 175 0.71 12.35 -4.73
C ARG A 175 0.87 10.85 -4.93
N SER A 176 -0.23 10.10 -4.94
CA SER A 176 -0.21 8.65 -5.16
C SER A 176 0.31 8.28 -6.55
N GLU A 177 -0.10 9.00 -7.59
CA GLU A 177 0.42 8.80 -8.95
C GLU A 177 1.95 8.92 -9.00
N ALA A 178 2.53 9.83 -8.20
CA ALA A 178 3.98 9.99 -8.11
C ALA A 178 4.69 8.87 -7.31
N LEU A 179 3.96 8.08 -6.51
CA LEU A 179 4.51 7.04 -5.62
C LEU A 179 4.44 5.63 -6.23
N GLN A 180 3.73 5.43 -7.34
CA GLN A 180 3.73 4.16 -8.06
C GLN A 180 5.15 3.85 -8.55
N ARG A 181 5.69 2.68 -8.17
CA ARG A 181 6.92 2.19 -8.80
C ARG A 181 6.53 1.44 -10.06
N PRO A 182 7.06 1.84 -11.23
CA PRO A 182 6.80 1.10 -12.45
C PRO A 182 7.35 -0.32 -12.28
N VAL A 183 6.52 -1.32 -12.61
CA VAL A 183 6.98 -2.70 -12.71
C VAL A 183 8.05 -2.75 -13.80
N PRO A 184 9.25 -3.31 -13.54
CA PRO A 184 10.28 -3.41 -14.55
C PRO A 184 9.77 -4.23 -15.75
N ALA A 185 9.66 -3.61 -16.92
CA ALA A 185 9.40 -4.34 -18.15
C ALA A 185 10.54 -5.33 -18.41
N ALA A 186 10.23 -6.56 -18.83
CA ALA A 186 11.24 -7.52 -19.24
C ALA A 186 12.07 -6.90 -20.39
N PRO A 187 13.41 -6.87 -20.30
CA PRO A 187 14.21 -6.22 -21.32
C PRO A 187 14.11 -6.98 -22.64
N PRO A 188 13.93 -6.29 -23.78
CA PRO A 188 13.97 -6.95 -25.08
C PRO A 188 15.37 -7.56 -25.29
N ARG A 189 15.43 -8.82 -25.75
CA ARG A 189 16.71 -9.45 -26.07
C ARG A 189 17.41 -8.66 -27.16
N ARG A 190 18.62 -8.16 -26.85
CA ARG A 190 19.51 -7.61 -27.87
C ARG A 190 20.08 -8.77 -28.67
N VAL A 191 19.56 -8.99 -29.87
CA VAL A 191 20.21 -9.89 -30.84
C VAL A 191 21.52 -9.25 -31.27
N SER A 192 22.63 -9.86 -30.86
CA SER A 192 23.95 -9.45 -31.33
C SER A 192 24.20 -10.09 -32.68
N TYR A 193 24.05 -9.30 -33.75
CA TYR A 193 24.40 -9.76 -35.09
C TYR A 193 25.92 -9.89 -35.17
N PRO A 194 26.45 -11.05 -35.58
CA PRO A 194 27.86 -11.14 -35.87
C PRO A 194 28.12 -10.29 -37.13
N LEU A 195 28.64 -9.07 -36.95
CA LEU A 195 28.89 -8.10 -38.04
C LEU A 195 29.71 -8.69 -39.19
N TRP A 196 30.53 -9.71 -38.90
CA TRP A 196 31.30 -10.44 -39.89
C TRP A 196 30.44 -11.22 -40.90
N SER A 197 29.26 -11.70 -40.53
CA SER A 197 28.38 -12.45 -41.43
C SER A 197 27.71 -11.55 -42.47
N ILE A 198 27.28 -10.37 -42.03
CA ILE A 198 26.77 -9.30 -42.91
C ILE A 198 27.91 -8.79 -43.81
N GLY A 199 29.10 -8.62 -43.23
CA GLY A 199 30.31 -8.25 -43.96
C GLY A 199 30.68 -9.24 -45.08
N LEU A 200 30.60 -10.55 -44.82
CA LEU A 200 30.88 -11.60 -45.80
C LEU A 200 29.82 -11.66 -46.91
N LEU A 201 28.54 -11.49 -46.58
CA LEU A 201 27.46 -11.39 -47.57
C LEU A 201 27.61 -10.16 -48.47
N ALA A 202 27.94 -9.01 -47.90
CA ALA A 202 28.20 -7.78 -48.65
C ALA A 202 29.44 -7.92 -49.56
N LEU A 203 30.51 -8.53 -49.06
CA LEU A 203 31.72 -8.82 -49.86
C LEU A 203 31.41 -9.79 -51.01
N ALA A 204 30.61 -10.83 -50.78
CA ALA A 204 30.19 -11.77 -51.80
C ALA A 204 29.34 -11.10 -52.90
N ALA A 205 28.42 -10.21 -52.51
CA ALA A 205 27.58 -9.44 -53.42
C ALA A 205 28.39 -8.40 -54.24
N LEU A 206 29.41 -7.79 -53.63
CA LEU A 206 30.30 -6.84 -54.32
C LEU A 206 31.31 -7.54 -55.24
N ALA A 207 31.81 -8.72 -54.86
CA ALA A 207 32.76 -9.49 -55.66
C ALA A 207 32.12 -10.16 -56.89
N SER A 208 30.81 -10.43 -56.86
CA SER A 208 30.11 -11.16 -57.93
C SER A 208 30.16 -10.48 -59.31
N PRO A 209 29.85 -9.17 -59.46
CA PRO A 209 29.94 -8.50 -60.75
C PRO A 209 31.38 -8.43 -61.30
N LEU A 210 32.38 -8.28 -60.44
CA LEU A 210 33.81 -8.24 -60.80
C LEU A 210 34.32 -9.59 -61.33
N LEU A 211 33.91 -10.69 -60.68
CA LEU A 211 34.31 -12.05 -61.07
C LEU A 211 33.54 -12.54 -62.31
N TRP A 212 32.28 -12.15 -62.46
CA TRP A 212 31.46 -12.47 -63.64
C TRP A 212 32.01 -11.79 -64.90
N ARG A 213 32.38 -10.50 -64.84
CA ARG A 213 32.98 -9.77 -65.97
C ARG A 213 34.31 -10.36 -66.45
N ARG A 214 35.06 -11.06 -65.59
CA ARG A 214 36.34 -11.71 -65.92
C ARG A 214 36.19 -13.14 -66.46
N GLY A 215 34.98 -13.65 -66.65
CA GLY A 215 34.73 -15.00 -67.19
C GLY A 215 35.12 -16.15 -66.25
N ARG A 216 35.48 -15.86 -64.98
CA ARG A 216 35.94 -16.84 -64.00
C ARG A 216 34.77 -17.32 -63.14
N ARG A 217 34.09 -18.38 -63.61
CA ARG A 217 32.92 -18.97 -62.92
C ARG A 217 33.26 -19.78 -61.67
N GLY A 218 34.46 -20.39 -61.60
CA GLY A 218 34.92 -21.18 -60.46
C GLY A 218 34.95 -20.43 -59.10
N PRO A 219 35.59 -19.25 -58.98
CA PRO A 219 35.66 -18.51 -57.71
C PRO A 219 34.32 -17.93 -57.25
N LEU A 220 33.35 -17.73 -58.15
CA LEU A 220 32.00 -17.30 -57.78
C LEU A 220 31.29 -18.35 -56.94
N VAL A 221 31.40 -19.63 -57.31
CA VAL A 221 30.84 -20.75 -56.54
C VAL A 221 31.47 -20.82 -55.16
N GLY A 222 32.80 -20.68 -55.07
CA GLY A 222 33.51 -20.67 -53.79
C GLY A 222 33.07 -19.54 -52.85
N THR A 223 32.83 -18.35 -53.39
CA THR A 223 32.44 -17.17 -52.59
C THR A 223 31.01 -17.32 -52.04
N TRP A 224 30.09 -17.85 -52.85
CA TRP A 224 28.73 -18.15 -52.42
C TRP A 224 28.66 -19.35 -51.47
N CYS A 225 29.52 -20.36 -51.62
CA CYS A 225 29.62 -21.46 -50.66
C CYS A 225 30.12 -20.99 -49.29
N VAL A 226 31.10 -20.07 -49.25
CA VAL A 226 31.58 -19.47 -47.98
C VAL A 226 30.52 -18.58 -47.35
N ALA A 227 29.78 -17.79 -48.15
CA ALA A 227 28.67 -16.99 -47.65
C ALA A 227 27.52 -17.87 -47.12
N LEU A 228 27.20 -18.97 -47.81
CA LEU A 228 26.19 -19.94 -47.40
C LEU A 228 26.62 -20.69 -46.12
N LEU A 229 27.90 -21.08 -46.01
CA LEU A 229 28.45 -21.68 -44.79
C LEU A 229 28.47 -20.69 -43.62
N GLY A 230 28.77 -19.42 -43.88
CA GLY A 230 28.62 -18.34 -42.90
C GLY A 230 27.16 -18.19 -42.44
N ALA A 231 26.22 -18.22 -43.38
CA ALA A 231 24.78 -18.17 -43.10
C ALA A 231 24.22 -19.45 -42.43
N LEU A 232 24.84 -20.61 -42.67
CA LEU A 232 24.52 -21.85 -41.96
C LEU A 232 25.13 -21.87 -40.55
N GLY A 233 26.31 -21.29 -40.35
CA GLY A 233 26.88 -21.05 -39.02
C GLY A 233 26.01 -20.12 -38.16
N LEU A 234 25.23 -19.25 -38.80
CA LEU A 234 24.20 -18.45 -38.14
C LEU A 234 22.97 -19.27 -37.68
N ARG A 235 22.72 -20.49 -38.19
CA ARG A 235 21.61 -21.33 -37.69
C ARG A 235 21.83 -21.80 -36.24
N GLY A 236 23.09 -21.83 -35.76
CA GLY A 236 23.43 -22.13 -34.37
C GLY A 236 23.39 -20.90 -33.44
N VAL A 237 23.21 -19.70 -33.99
CA VAL A 237 23.18 -18.43 -33.25
C VAL A 237 21.79 -17.85 -33.49
N GLY A 238 20.79 -18.27 -32.70
CA GLY A 238 19.37 -17.96 -32.94
C GLY A 238 19.10 -16.53 -33.42
N ILE A 239 18.92 -16.37 -34.74
CA ILE A 239 18.60 -15.09 -35.36
C ILE A 239 17.09 -14.97 -35.42
N GLU A 240 16.55 -14.03 -34.65
CA GLU A 240 15.16 -13.60 -34.74
C GLU A 240 15.04 -12.34 -35.62
N PRO A 241 13.93 -12.18 -36.36
CA PRO A 241 13.76 -11.07 -37.29
C PRO A 241 13.68 -9.70 -36.57
N PRO A 242 14.14 -8.60 -37.20
CA PRO A 242 14.26 -7.30 -36.55
C PRO A 242 12.93 -6.58 -36.26
N TRP A 243 11.77 -7.14 -36.64
CA TRP A 243 10.47 -6.44 -36.70
C TRP A 243 9.43 -7.09 -35.77
N GLY A 244 9.87 -7.44 -34.55
CA GLY A 244 9.04 -8.04 -33.51
C GLY A 244 9.91 -8.81 -32.54
N GLY A 245 10.30 -8.18 -31.42
CA GLY A 245 10.96 -8.90 -30.34
C GLY A 245 9.95 -9.85 -29.72
N ARG A 246 10.26 -11.15 -29.66
CA ARG A 246 9.48 -12.06 -28.83
C ARG A 246 9.64 -11.63 -27.37
N VAL A 247 8.53 -11.53 -26.64
CA VAL A 247 8.58 -11.44 -25.19
C VAL A 247 9.18 -12.76 -24.69
N LEU A 248 10.22 -12.66 -23.86
CA LEU A 248 10.93 -13.81 -23.32
C LEU A 248 10.71 -13.86 -21.83
N LEU A 249 10.83 -15.07 -21.28
CA LEU A 249 10.96 -15.24 -19.84
C LEU A 249 12.09 -14.35 -19.31
N PRO A 250 11.87 -13.63 -18.20
CA PRO A 250 12.93 -12.90 -17.52
C PRO A 250 14.03 -13.87 -17.04
N SER A 251 15.26 -13.37 -16.86
CA SER A 251 16.28 -14.17 -16.16
C SER A 251 15.85 -14.42 -14.72
N PRO A 252 16.36 -15.46 -14.03
CA PRO A 252 15.96 -15.76 -12.64
C PRO A 252 16.00 -14.54 -11.71
N ASP A 253 17.09 -13.78 -11.71
CA ASP A 253 17.23 -12.57 -10.90
C ASP A 253 16.20 -11.47 -11.28
N GLN A 254 15.87 -11.37 -12.57
CA GLN A 254 14.87 -10.42 -13.06
C GLN A 254 13.45 -10.85 -12.68
N ALA A 255 13.16 -12.15 -12.75
CA ALA A 255 11.88 -12.73 -12.36
C ALA A 255 11.59 -12.44 -10.89
N VAL A 256 12.56 -12.66 -10.01
CA VAL A 256 12.45 -12.39 -8.57
C VAL A 256 12.29 -10.88 -8.30
N ALA A 257 13.08 -10.02 -8.95
CA ALA A 257 12.98 -8.58 -8.77
C ALA A 257 11.64 -8.02 -9.25
N MET A 258 11.16 -8.50 -10.40
CA MET A 258 9.85 -8.16 -10.95
C MET A 258 8.73 -8.62 -10.03
N PHE A 259 8.75 -9.89 -9.61
CA PHE A 259 7.76 -10.43 -8.68
C PHE A 259 7.72 -9.64 -7.37
N ARG A 260 8.88 -9.24 -6.84
CA ARG A 260 8.95 -8.43 -5.62
C ARG A 260 8.20 -7.11 -5.75
N GLU A 261 8.29 -6.44 -6.90
CA GLU A 261 7.55 -5.20 -7.15
C GLU A 261 6.04 -5.45 -7.34
N LEU A 262 5.67 -6.49 -8.09
CA LEU A 262 4.26 -6.92 -8.26
C LEU A 262 3.61 -7.25 -6.92
N HIS A 263 4.25 -8.10 -6.12
CA HIS A 263 3.79 -8.48 -4.79
C HIS A 263 3.76 -7.27 -3.84
N GLY A 264 4.77 -6.40 -3.88
CA GLY A 264 4.81 -5.19 -3.06
C GLY A 264 3.68 -4.20 -3.39
N ASN A 265 3.28 -4.10 -4.67
CA ASN A 265 2.14 -3.28 -5.08
C ASN A 265 0.82 -3.73 -4.47
N ILE A 266 0.61 -5.04 -4.29
CA ILE A 266 -0.60 -5.57 -3.64
C ILE A 266 -0.76 -4.98 -2.23
N TYR A 267 0.33 -4.92 -1.45
CA TYR A 267 0.30 -4.30 -0.11
C TYR A 267 0.26 -2.77 -0.15
N ARG A 268 0.86 -2.14 -1.17
CA ARG A 268 0.73 -0.69 -1.37
C ARG A 268 -0.71 -0.28 -1.66
N ALA A 269 -1.49 -1.12 -2.35
CA ALA A 269 -2.91 -0.87 -2.59
C ALA A 269 -3.73 -0.77 -1.29
N MET A 270 -3.30 -1.40 -0.20
CA MET A 270 -3.94 -1.26 1.12
C MET A 270 -3.74 0.12 1.76
N GLY A 271 -2.67 0.82 1.37
CA GLY A 271 -2.40 2.21 1.77
C GLY A 271 -3.02 3.23 0.83
N ALA A 272 -3.72 2.80 -0.22
CA ALA A 272 -4.41 3.69 -1.14
C ALA A 272 -5.58 4.39 -0.44
N GLN A 273 -5.85 5.62 -0.87
CA GLN A 273 -6.79 6.51 -0.19
C GLN A 273 -8.13 6.61 -0.94
N SER A 274 -8.27 5.93 -2.09
CA SER A 274 -9.53 5.86 -2.82
C SER A 274 -9.74 4.52 -3.52
N PRO A 275 -11.00 4.12 -3.78
CA PRO A 275 -11.35 2.94 -4.57
C PRO A 275 -10.65 2.88 -5.93
N ASP A 276 -10.65 3.99 -6.68
CA ASP A 276 -10.04 4.06 -8.01
C ASP A 276 -8.52 3.83 -7.97
N GLU A 277 -7.88 4.32 -6.91
CA GLU A 277 -6.45 4.16 -6.69
C GLU A 277 -6.10 2.71 -6.34
N VAL A 278 -6.88 2.07 -5.47
CA VAL A 278 -6.76 0.63 -5.16
C VAL A 278 -6.82 -0.16 -6.47
N TYR A 279 -7.89 0.05 -7.26
CA TYR A 279 -8.09 -0.67 -8.51
C TYR A 279 -6.92 -0.49 -9.47
N ARG A 280 -6.45 0.75 -9.66
CA ARG A 280 -5.34 1.07 -10.56
C ARG A 280 -4.02 0.41 -10.13
N VAL A 281 -3.68 0.45 -8.83
CA VAL A 281 -2.45 -0.17 -8.32
C VAL A 281 -2.52 -1.68 -8.51
N LEU A 282 -3.66 -2.31 -8.19
CA LEU A 282 -3.85 -3.74 -8.39
C LEU A 282 -3.79 -4.13 -9.87
N ALA A 283 -4.43 -3.38 -10.76
CA ALA A 283 -4.45 -3.63 -12.21
C ALA A 283 -3.05 -3.60 -12.84
N SER A 284 -2.10 -2.88 -12.22
CA SER A 284 -0.70 -2.86 -12.66
C SER A 284 0.09 -4.12 -12.25
N SER A 285 -0.47 -4.97 -11.39
CA SER A 285 0.26 -6.03 -10.70
C SER A 285 -0.37 -7.41 -10.78
N VAL A 286 -1.69 -7.50 -10.97
CA VAL A 286 -2.42 -8.76 -11.12
C VAL A 286 -3.19 -8.78 -12.43
N ASP A 287 -3.39 -9.98 -12.96
CA ASP A 287 -4.20 -10.18 -14.17
C ASP A 287 -5.67 -9.83 -13.92
N GLU A 288 -6.38 -9.50 -15.00
CA GLU A 288 -7.79 -9.10 -14.98
C GLU A 288 -8.68 -10.13 -14.26
N ASP A 289 -8.40 -11.42 -14.47
CA ASP A 289 -9.12 -12.53 -13.83
C ASP A 289 -9.01 -12.52 -12.29
N GLN A 290 -7.93 -11.98 -11.74
CA GLN A 290 -7.70 -11.88 -10.30
C GLN A 290 -8.07 -10.50 -9.73
N LEU A 291 -8.20 -9.49 -10.59
CA LEU A 291 -8.33 -8.10 -10.20
C LEU A 291 -9.58 -7.84 -9.38
N ASP A 292 -10.76 -8.24 -9.87
CA ASP A 292 -12.03 -7.95 -9.20
C ASP A 292 -12.12 -8.63 -7.83
N GLY A 293 -11.66 -9.89 -7.73
CA GLY A 293 -11.65 -10.64 -6.48
C GLY A 293 -10.70 -10.03 -5.46
N LEU A 294 -9.47 -9.69 -5.90
CA LEU A 294 -8.49 -9.05 -5.03
C LEU A 294 -8.91 -7.64 -4.62
N TYR A 295 -9.50 -6.88 -5.54
CA TYR A 295 -10.06 -5.57 -5.27
C TYR A 295 -11.18 -5.66 -4.23
N ALA A 296 -12.09 -6.62 -4.36
CA ALA A 296 -13.13 -6.85 -3.35
C ALA A 296 -12.53 -7.21 -1.98
N GLU A 297 -11.52 -8.08 -1.92
CA GLU A 297 -10.82 -8.39 -0.65
C GLU A 297 -10.14 -7.16 -0.03
N VAL A 298 -9.43 -6.36 -0.84
CA VAL A 298 -8.83 -5.10 -0.37
C VAL A 298 -9.93 -4.16 0.10
N TYR A 299 -10.94 -3.93 -0.72
CA TYR A 299 -12.01 -2.99 -0.44
C TYR A 299 -12.82 -3.39 0.78
N GLU A 300 -13.17 -4.68 0.95
CA GLU A 300 -13.80 -5.17 2.19
C GLU A 300 -12.89 -4.95 3.40
N SER A 301 -11.57 -5.14 3.28
CA SER A 301 -10.65 -4.82 4.38
C SER A 301 -10.57 -3.32 4.68
N LEU A 302 -10.84 -2.46 3.68
CA LEU A 302 -10.93 -1.00 3.80
C LEU A 302 -12.28 -0.54 4.36
N VAL A 303 -13.38 -1.22 4.03
CA VAL A 303 -14.76 -0.95 4.48
C VAL A 303 -15.04 -1.54 5.86
N LEU A 304 -14.43 -2.67 6.22
CA LEU A 304 -14.38 -3.14 7.61
C LEU A 304 -13.68 -2.10 8.53
N ARG A 305 -12.87 -1.19 7.96
CA ARG A 305 -12.36 0.01 8.67
C ARG A 305 -13.47 1.04 8.94
N GLU A 306 -14.51 1.10 8.12
CA GLU A 306 -15.62 2.05 8.21
C GLU A 306 -16.69 1.63 9.24
N ASP A 307 -17.09 0.36 9.27
CA ASP A 307 -18.22 -0.12 10.11
C ASP A 307 -17.83 -0.49 11.56
N GLY A 308 -16.54 -0.74 11.84
CA GLY A 308 -16.06 -1.23 13.14
C GLY A 308 -15.04 -0.34 13.86
N GLY A 309 -14.78 0.88 13.36
CA GLY A 309 -13.77 1.82 13.87
C GLY A 309 -12.37 1.20 14.04
N ALA A 310 -12.07 0.28 13.13
CA ALA A 310 -11.00 -0.68 13.20
C ALA A 310 -10.05 -0.49 12.01
N PHE A 311 -9.05 0.37 12.15
CA PHE A 311 -8.07 0.69 11.12
C PHE A 311 -6.89 -0.28 11.14
N CYS A 312 -6.34 -0.62 9.97
CA CYS A 312 -5.15 -1.46 9.86
C CYS A 312 -4.11 -0.74 8.97
N THR A 313 -2.91 -0.52 9.48
CA THR A 313 -1.74 -0.12 8.69
C THR A 313 -0.88 -1.34 8.38
N ILE A 314 -0.21 -1.29 7.23
CA ILE A 314 0.92 -2.17 6.94
C ILE A 314 2.18 -1.35 7.13
N ASP A 315 2.98 -1.71 8.12
CA ASP A 315 4.17 -0.98 8.50
C ASP A 315 5.39 -1.52 7.74
N GLU A 316 5.46 -2.84 7.55
CA GLU A 316 6.52 -3.51 6.80
C GLU A 316 6.04 -4.80 6.12
N VAL A 317 6.51 -5.02 4.88
CA VAL A 317 6.44 -6.30 4.18
C VAL A 317 7.85 -6.78 3.92
N GLN A 318 8.26 -7.83 4.62
CA GLN A 318 9.62 -8.37 4.59
C GLN A 318 9.66 -9.71 3.84
N PRO A 319 10.30 -9.78 2.66
CA PRO A 319 10.64 -11.05 2.03
C PRO A 319 11.60 -11.86 2.90
N LEU A 320 11.33 -13.16 3.08
CA LEU A 320 12.17 -14.04 3.91
C LEU A 320 12.90 -15.09 3.06
N ALA A 321 12.19 -15.79 2.18
CA ALA A 321 12.76 -16.83 1.32
C ALA A 321 11.97 -16.95 0.03
N HIS A 322 12.61 -17.52 -1.00
CA HIS A 322 11.95 -17.83 -2.27
C HIS A 322 12.58 -19.03 -2.98
N GLU A 323 11.75 -19.78 -3.70
CA GLU A 323 12.17 -20.80 -4.65
C GLU A 323 11.51 -20.51 -6.00
N LEU A 324 12.33 -20.36 -7.05
CA LEU A 324 11.86 -19.99 -8.39
C LEU A 324 11.81 -21.23 -9.29
N HIS A 325 10.65 -21.46 -9.90
CA HIS A 325 10.45 -22.52 -10.88
C HIS A 325 10.23 -21.91 -12.27
N MET A 326 11.26 -22.00 -13.11
CA MET A 326 11.22 -21.54 -14.49
C MET A 326 10.82 -22.68 -15.42
N PRO A 327 10.01 -22.42 -16.47
CA PRO A 327 9.74 -23.41 -17.50
C PRO A 327 11.02 -23.91 -18.15
N SER A 328 11.07 -25.20 -18.43
CA SER A 328 12.22 -25.83 -19.11
C SER A 328 12.16 -25.68 -20.63
N ASP A 329 10.97 -25.47 -21.21
CA ASP A 329 10.75 -25.29 -22.63
C ASP A 329 9.57 -24.33 -22.85
N VAL A 330 9.73 -23.34 -23.72
CA VAL A 330 8.72 -22.31 -24.03
C VAL A 330 8.38 -22.45 -25.50
N GLN A 331 7.17 -22.94 -25.81
CA GLN A 331 6.75 -23.23 -27.18
C GLN A 331 5.84 -22.12 -27.75
N GLY A 332 5.14 -21.38 -26.89
CA GLY A 332 4.30 -20.24 -27.26
C GLY A 332 4.25 -19.12 -26.21
N GLU A 333 3.48 -18.06 -26.49
CA GLU A 333 3.25 -16.96 -25.52
C GLU A 333 2.45 -17.44 -24.29
N GLU A 334 1.60 -18.45 -24.45
CA GLU A 334 0.88 -19.11 -23.34
C GLU A 334 1.82 -19.82 -22.34
N ASP A 335 3.06 -20.11 -22.75
CA ASP A 335 4.09 -20.72 -21.89
C ASP A 335 5.00 -19.66 -21.21
N LEU A 336 4.74 -18.36 -21.41
CA LEU A 336 5.44 -17.27 -20.73
C LEU A 336 4.91 -17.09 -19.31
N LEU A 337 5.05 -18.14 -18.52
CA LEU A 337 4.63 -18.24 -17.13
C LEU A 337 5.84 -18.70 -16.30
N PHE A 338 6.04 -18.15 -15.11
CA PHE A 338 6.93 -18.76 -14.12
C PHE A 338 6.25 -18.84 -12.77
N GLU A 339 6.69 -19.78 -11.95
CA GLU A 339 6.18 -19.95 -10.60
C GLU A 339 7.22 -19.56 -9.55
N ILE A 340 6.76 -19.04 -8.44
CA ILE A 340 7.61 -18.68 -7.31
C ILE A 340 6.93 -19.07 -6.00
N ASP A 341 7.58 -19.96 -5.26
CA ASP A 341 7.27 -20.19 -3.85
C ASP A 341 7.85 -19.02 -3.06
N TRP A 342 6.99 -18.24 -2.42
CA TRP A 342 7.35 -17.01 -1.76
C TRP A 342 7.01 -17.10 -0.28
N THR A 343 8.00 -16.85 0.58
CA THR A 343 7.82 -16.76 2.03
C THR A 343 8.11 -15.35 2.49
N TRP A 344 7.17 -14.74 3.23
CA TRP A 344 7.30 -13.36 3.68
C TRP A 344 6.63 -13.14 5.03
N ARG A 345 6.96 -12.01 5.64
CA ARG A 345 6.39 -11.52 6.89
C ARG A 345 5.75 -10.17 6.65
N VAL A 346 4.60 -9.95 7.28
CA VAL A 346 3.92 -8.66 7.30
C VAL A 346 3.85 -8.20 8.75
N ARG A 347 4.44 -7.04 9.02
CA ARG A 347 4.19 -6.28 10.24
C ARG A 347 3.13 -5.24 9.90
N GLY A 348 2.05 -5.25 10.65
CA GLY A 348 1.01 -4.24 10.54
C GLY A 348 0.47 -3.89 11.90
N SER A 349 -0.13 -2.73 11.98
CA SER A 349 -0.69 -2.22 13.21
C SER A 349 -2.19 -2.06 13.06
N VAL A 350 -2.92 -2.45 14.09
CA VAL A 350 -4.36 -2.45 14.10
C VAL A 350 -4.85 -1.47 15.14
N ILE A 351 -5.46 -0.38 14.69
CA ILE A 351 -5.92 0.72 15.50
C ILE A 351 -7.43 0.60 15.65
N HIS A 352 -7.93 0.32 16.85
CA HIS A 352 -9.37 0.17 17.10
C HIS A 352 -9.82 1.15 18.15
N HIS A 353 -10.67 2.11 17.74
CA HIS A 353 -11.44 3.06 18.56
C HIS A 353 -10.70 3.82 19.67
N ALA A 354 -9.40 3.57 19.82
CA ALA A 354 -8.50 4.03 20.84
C ALA A 354 -7.11 3.37 20.60
N HIS A 355 -6.89 2.05 20.74
CA HIS A 355 -5.52 1.50 20.89
C HIS A 355 -4.91 0.94 19.59
N GLN A 356 -3.58 0.86 19.53
CA GLN A 356 -2.82 0.23 18.45
C GLN A 356 -2.29 -1.14 18.92
N HIS A 357 -2.60 -2.20 18.17
CA HIS A 357 -2.00 -3.53 18.32
C HIS A 357 -1.05 -3.78 17.16
N GLU A 358 0.24 -3.88 17.44
CA GLU A 358 1.18 -4.41 16.46
C GLU A 358 0.94 -5.91 16.29
N ARG A 359 0.96 -6.37 15.04
CA ARG A 359 0.80 -7.77 14.69
C ARG A 359 1.81 -8.14 13.61
N ILE A 360 2.51 -9.24 13.86
CA ILE A 360 3.43 -9.83 12.90
C ILE A 360 2.83 -11.14 12.42
N ASN A 361 2.65 -11.27 11.11
CA ASN A 361 2.14 -12.48 10.47
C ASN A 361 3.15 -13.00 9.45
N GLY A 362 3.36 -14.32 9.45
CA GLY A 362 4.17 -15.03 8.47
C GLY A 362 3.29 -15.77 7.47
N TYR A 363 3.69 -15.74 6.21
CA TYR A 363 2.97 -16.36 5.10
C TYR A 363 3.93 -17.11 4.19
N ARG A 364 3.41 -18.16 3.56
CA ARG A 364 4.02 -18.83 2.42
C ARG A 364 2.94 -19.09 1.37
N ALA A 365 3.23 -18.78 0.11
CA ALA A 365 2.32 -19.01 -0.99
C ALA A 365 3.09 -19.32 -2.28
N LEU A 366 2.48 -20.15 -3.13
CA LEU A 366 2.94 -20.38 -4.49
C LEU A 366 2.24 -19.38 -5.41
N TYR A 367 3.00 -18.59 -6.14
CA TYR A 367 2.48 -17.63 -7.11
C TYR A 367 2.84 -18.07 -8.53
N SER A 368 1.95 -17.79 -9.48
CA SER A 368 2.22 -17.90 -10.91
C SER A 368 2.21 -16.51 -11.52
N VAL A 369 3.23 -16.18 -12.31
CA VAL A 369 3.40 -14.87 -12.97
C VAL A 369 3.43 -15.09 -14.47
N GLY A 370 2.48 -14.48 -15.17
CA GLY A 370 2.30 -14.61 -16.62
C GLY A 370 2.52 -13.29 -17.35
N TYR A 371 2.68 -13.38 -18.67
CA TYR A 371 2.62 -12.23 -19.56
C TYR A 371 1.22 -12.12 -20.20
N ASP A 372 0.53 -11.00 -19.99
CA ASP A 372 -0.85 -10.80 -20.46
C ASP A 372 -0.97 -10.23 -21.88
N GLY A 373 0.17 -10.05 -22.58
CA GLY A 373 0.25 -9.39 -23.88
C GLY A 373 0.74 -7.94 -23.81
N GLU A 374 0.71 -7.32 -22.63
CA GLU A 374 1.23 -5.98 -22.39
C GLU A 374 2.33 -5.97 -21.32
N ALA A 375 2.08 -6.60 -20.18
CA ALA A 375 2.94 -6.60 -19.00
C ALA A 375 3.00 -7.97 -18.31
N TRP A 376 4.02 -8.14 -17.46
CA TRP A 376 4.10 -9.28 -16.56
C TRP A 376 3.27 -9.00 -15.31
N LYS A 377 2.43 -9.96 -14.93
CA LYS A 377 1.47 -9.81 -13.84
C LYS A 377 1.31 -11.12 -13.09
N ILE A 378 0.83 -11.02 -11.85
CA ILE A 378 0.47 -12.20 -11.05
C ILE A 378 -0.84 -12.76 -11.61
N ALA A 379 -0.76 -13.96 -12.16
CA ALA A 379 -1.88 -14.66 -12.80
C ALA A 379 -2.71 -15.47 -11.80
N SER A 380 -2.05 -16.04 -10.79
CA SER A 380 -2.70 -16.83 -9.73
C SER A 380 -1.82 -16.97 -8.49
N TRP A 381 -2.42 -17.39 -7.39
CA TRP A 381 -1.71 -17.76 -6.17
C TRP A 381 -2.44 -18.83 -5.36
N GLU A 382 -1.68 -19.61 -4.60
CA GLU A 382 -2.17 -20.54 -3.59
C GLU A 382 -1.45 -20.30 -2.27
N VAL A 383 -2.20 -19.96 -1.22
CA VAL A 383 -1.63 -19.77 0.12
C VAL A 383 -1.37 -21.14 0.75
N LEU A 384 -0.11 -21.45 0.98
CA LEU A 384 0.35 -22.74 1.52
C LEU A 384 0.41 -22.72 3.06
N GLU A 385 0.83 -21.60 3.65
CA GLU A 385 0.95 -21.45 5.09
C GLU A 385 0.58 -20.03 5.53
N HIS A 386 -0.06 -19.93 6.69
CA HIS A 386 -0.31 -18.68 7.40
C HIS A 386 -0.19 -18.91 8.91
N ARG A 387 0.62 -18.09 9.58
CA ARG A 387 0.77 -18.10 11.04
C ARG A 387 0.93 -16.70 11.62
N ARG A 388 0.35 -16.48 12.80
CA ARG A 388 0.69 -15.34 13.65
C ARG A 388 2.03 -15.61 14.34
N ILE A 389 2.89 -14.61 14.40
CA ILE A 389 4.15 -14.65 15.14
C ILE A 389 3.95 -13.82 16.40
N GLU A 390 3.93 -14.49 17.56
CA GLU A 390 3.92 -13.82 18.87
C GLU A 390 5.33 -13.36 19.22
N ASP A 391 5.45 -12.18 19.83
CA ASP A 391 6.71 -11.43 20.05
C ASP A 391 7.70 -12.09 21.03
N ASP A 392 7.48 -13.36 21.41
CA ASP A 392 8.31 -14.12 22.36
C ASP A 392 8.61 -15.57 21.90
N GLY A 393 8.43 -15.87 20.60
CA GLY A 393 8.68 -17.21 20.01
C GLY A 393 9.98 -17.31 19.21
N PRO A 394 10.69 -18.45 19.23
CA PRO A 394 12.13 -18.53 19.00
C PRO A 394 12.53 -18.15 17.57
N GLU A 395 13.72 -17.54 17.49
CA GLU A 395 14.50 -17.31 16.28
C GLU A 395 14.45 -18.57 15.40
N ILE A 396 13.79 -18.45 14.25
CA ILE A 396 13.69 -19.53 13.28
C ILE A 396 15.12 -19.81 12.82
N THR A 397 15.71 -20.88 13.34
CA THR A 397 17.02 -21.35 12.92
C THR A 397 16.84 -21.84 11.49
N LEU A 398 17.58 -21.21 10.56
CA LEU A 398 17.68 -21.69 9.18
C LEU A 398 18.22 -23.13 9.22
N VAL A 399 17.40 -24.10 8.84
CA VAL A 399 17.88 -25.44 8.54
C VAL A 399 18.36 -25.43 7.09
N GLY A 400 19.68 -25.48 6.90
CA GLY A 400 20.26 -25.75 5.57
C GLY A 400 21.61 -25.12 5.29
N GLU A 401 22.64 -25.43 6.07
CA GLU A 401 24.03 -25.49 5.56
C GLU A 401 24.66 -26.78 6.11
N ASP A 402 24.40 -27.88 5.41
CA ASP A 402 25.32 -29.02 5.37
C ASP A 402 25.86 -29.06 3.94
N ASP A 403 27.10 -28.56 3.78
CA ASP A 403 28.18 -29.20 3.01
C ASP A 403 29.55 -28.70 3.50
#